data_AF-A0A2T6N3C1-F1
#
_entry.id   AF-A0A2T6N3C1-F1
#
_cell.length_a   1.000
_cell.length_b   1.000
_cell.length_c   1.000
_cell.angle_alpha   90.00
_cell.angle_beta   90.00
_cell.angle_gamma   90.00
#
_symmetry.space_group_name_H-M   'P 1'
#
loop_
_entity.id
_entity.type
_entity.pdbx_description
1 polymer ?
#
loop_
_entity_poly.entity_id
_entity_poly.type
_entity_poly.pdbx_seq_one_letter_code
_entity_poly.pdbx_strand_id
1 'polypeptide(L)'
;MPNGCDDQLPNRLARGGYSMRVRFQVQGLLLVLGILLSGIALAAKAPVLGEQLEYTLKFRGLVTGFVEMNIAKMTMAVEQEMGRVDENPAIVTDLHLTTEPYRKAEMIYPVRLHYRSWLDADKLHPLIAVKSLKTREEKEELLWFDHSQGEAYHYQSGELQAGSNSRPPKNLQGITALSDEQWENLLQAHQVSIGGIEALDYISFLHRLRSMPLKSGKQINFSTFNGKELNAYLVKVDQERLVRAGWNRPAFRVRMWEVDSESGRKGDDMVDLWLSDDNERLLLRFYAERAFGAMEGILETGRPTGGKDEGFSEATRSSLETYLGF
;
A
#
# COMPACT_ATOMS: atom_id res chain seq x y z
N MET A 1 57.21 48.64 5.13
CA MET A 1 56.06 48.77 4.22
C MET A 1 54.82 48.36 4.99
N PRO A 2 53.80 49.24 5.11
CA PRO A 2 52.73 49.14 6.10
C PRO A 2 51.38 48.65 5.53
N ASN A 3 50.55 48.14 6.44
CA ASN A 3 49.10 48.29 6.62
C ASN A 3 48.12 48.24 5.42
N GLY A 4 47.25 47.22 5.47
CA GLY A 4 45.79 47.33 5.64
C GLY A 4 44.97 48.17 4.66
N CYS A 5 44.01 47.52 4.01
CA CYS A 5 42.72 48.13 3.63
C CYS A 5 41.62 47.07 3.65
N ASP A 6 40.76 47.16 4.67
CA ASP A 6 39.35 46.80 4.62
C ASP A 6 38.67 47.56 3.48
N ASP A 7 37.85 46.87 2.69
CA ASP A 7 36.81 47.51 1.89
C ASP A 7 35.48 46.79 2.14
N GLN A 8 34.78 47.27 3.15
CA GLN A 8 33.33 47.19 3.22
C GLN A 8 32.76 48.32 2.36
N LEU A 9 31.89 48.01 1.40
CA LEU A 9 30.89 48.98 0.94
C LEU A 9 29.49 48.38 0.78
N PRO A 10 28.45 49.18 1.05
CA PRO A 10 27.08 48.73 1.29
C PRO A 10 26.20 48.88 0.05
N ASN A 11 25.06 48.19 0.01
CA ASN A 11 23.89 48.77 -0.66
C ASN A 11 22.56 48.31 -0.05
N ARG A 12 21.97 49.24 0.70
CA ARG A 12 20.56 49.28 1.11
C ARG A 12 19.79 50.14 0.10
N LEU A 13 18.80 49.56 -0.57
CA LEU A 13 17.55 50.21 -1.02
C LEU A 13 16.49 49.09 -1.04
N ALA A 14 15.62 48.92 -0.02
CA ALA A 14 14.46 49.72 0.36
C ALA A 14 13.37 49.83 -0.74
N ARG A 15 12.13 49.47 -0.34
CA ARG A 15 10.79 49.56 -1.00
C ARG A 15 10.30 48.23 -1.57
N GLY A 16 9.10 47.71 -1.30
CA GLY A 16 7.97 48.06 -0.45
C GLY A 16 7.21 46.75 -0.15
N GLY A 17 6.56 46.54 0.99
CA GLY A 17 5.46 47.35 1.47
C GLY A 17 4.12 46.81 0.95
N TYR A 18 3.65 45.66 1.47
CA TYR A 18 2.22 45.39 1.64
C TYR A 18 2.00 44.54 2.89
N SER A 19 1.78 45.25 3.98
CA SER A 19 1.02 44.78 5.14
C SER A 19 -0.42 44.56 4.69
N MET A 20 -0.93 43.33 4.79
CA MET A 20 -2.37 43.11 4.84
C MET A 20 -2.68 42.16 6.00
N ARG A 21 -2.66 42.75 7.21
CA ARG A 21 -3.45 42.26 8.33
C ARG A 21 -4.92 42.37 7.95
N VAL A 22 -5.58 41.24 7.73
CA VAL A 22 -7.03 41.18 7.75
C VAL A 22 -7.44 40.37 8.97
N ARG A 23 -7.72 41.09 10.05
CA ARG A 23 -8.55 40.58 11.15
C ARG A 23 -9.99 40.70 10.69
N PHE A 24 -10.66 39.57 10.48
CA PHE A 24 -12.12 39.51 10.59
C PHE A 24 -12.45 38.60 11.76
N GLN A 25 -12.73 39.21 12.91
CA GLN A 25 -13.62 38.64 13.90
C GLN A 25 -15.01 39.23 13.61
N VAL A 26 -15.96 38.36 13.27
CA VAL A 26 -17.37 38.58 13.60
C VAL A 26 -17.88 37.24 14.13
N GLN A 27 -18.06 37.18 15.45
CA GLN A 27 -18.87 36.19 16.09
C GLN A 27 -20.32 36.38 15.65
N GLY A 28 -20.93 35.29 15.18
CA GLY A 28 -22.34 35.20 14.84
C GLY A 28 -22.88 33.82 15.23
N LEU A 29 -23.24 33.73 16.50
CA LEU A 29 -24.33 32.92 17.09
C LEU A 29 -24.54 31.46 16.64
N LEU A 30 -24.26 30.56 17.57
CA LEU A 30 -24.92 29.28 17.82
C LEU A 30 -26.45 29.34 17.65
N LEU A 31 -27.07 28.28 17.12
CA LEU A 31 -27.70 27.19 17.89
C LEU A 31 -28.81 26.50 17.05
N VAL A 32 -28.55 25.25 16.66
CA VAL A 32 -29.43 24.06 16.79
C VAL A 32 -30.87 24.16 16.28
N LEU A 33 -31.23 23.31 15.30
CA LEU A 33 -32.05 22.09 15.47
C LEU A 33 -32.49 21.57 14.10
N GLY A 34 -32.37 20.27 13.84
CA GLY A 34 -32.93 19.69 12.61
C GLY A 34 -32.46 18.29 12.20
N ILE A 35 -32.33 17.36 13.15
CA ILE A 35 -32.65 15.92 12.96
C ILE A 35 -31.76 15.12 11.98
N LEU A 36 -30.96 14.24 12.59
CA LEU A 36 -30.72 12.84 12.15
C LEU A 36 -30.35 12.62 10.67
N LEU A 37 -29.23 13.20 10.24
CA LEU A 37 -28.31 12.46 9.39
C LEU A 37 -27.03 12.18 10.17
N SER A 38 -27.20 11.57 11.35
CA SER A 38 -26.33 10.45 11.73
C SER A 38 -26.59 9.32 10.73
N GLY A 39 -26.25 9.58 9.46
CA GLY A 39 -25.80 8.53 8.58
C GLY A 39 -24.60 8.00 9.33
N ILE A 40 -24.82 6.88 10.03
CA ILE A 40 -23.77 6.03 10.53
C ILE A 40 -22.92 5.83 9.28
N ALA A 41 -21.84 6.60 9.15
CA ALA A 41 -20.77 6.24 8.26
C ALA A 41 -20.30 4.95 8.92
N LEU A 42 -20.90 3.83 8.49
CA LEU A 42 -20.51 2.51 8.91
C LEU A 42 -19.02 2.52 8.62
N ALA A 43 -18.23 2.59 9.69
CA ALA A 43 -16.80 2.45 9.59
C ALA A 43 -16.62 1.14 8.83
N ALA A 44 -15.92 1.20 7.70
CA ALA A 44 -15.69 0.01 6.91
C ALA A 44 -15.01 -1.01 7.82
N LYS A 45 -15.38 -2.29 7.69
CA LYS A 45 -14.93 -3.30 8.64
C LYS A 45 -13.42 -3.44 8.55
N ALA A 46 -12.80 -3.75 9.70
CA ALA A 46 -11.44 -4.24 9.76
C ALA A 46 -11.26 -5.44 8.80
N PRO A 47 -10.02 -5.76 8.37
CA PRO A 47 -9.76 -6.96 7.58
C PRO A 47 -10.44 -8.18 8.18
N VAL A 48 -11.10 -8.97 7.32
CA VAL A 48 -11.86 -10.15 7.76
C VAL A 48 -10.89 -11.31 7.93
N LEU A 49 -10.75 -11.83 9.16
CA LEU A 49 -9.91 -13.01 9.43
C LEU A 49 -10.36 -14.20 8.58
N GLY A 50 -9.39 -14.87 7.95
CA GLY A 50 -9.58 -15.98 7.01
C GLY A 50 -10.04 -15.59 5.59
N GLU A 51 -10.14 -14.28 5.29
CA GLU A 51 -10.41 -13.82 3.92
C GLU A 51 -9.37 -14.36 2.95
N GLN A 52 -9.82 -14.86 1.79
CA GLN A 52 -8.94 -15.29 0.72
C GLN A 52 -9.40 -14.70 -0.62
N LEU A 53 -8.52 -13.96 -1.28
CA LEU A 53 -8.73 -13.29 -2.55
C LEU A 53 -7.74 -13.82 -3.59
N GLU A 54 -8.22 -14.20 -4.77
CA GLU A 54 -7.39 -14.65 -5.89
C GLU A 54 -7.54 -13.71 -7.08
N TYR A 55 -6.42 -13.43 -7.75
CA TYR A 55 -6.35 -12.49 -8.86
C TYR A 55 -5.57 -13.08 -10.03
N THR A 56 -6.02 -12.75 -11.25
CA THR A 56 -5.22 -12.90 -12.46
C THR A 56 -4.54 -11.57 -12.76
N LEU A 57 -3.22 -11.61 -12.96
CA LEU A 57 -2.44 -10.47 -13.42
C LEU A 57 -2.22 -10.54 -14.92
N LYS A 58 -2.47 -9.41 -15.58
CA LYS A 58 -2.31 -9.20 -17.00
C LYS A 58 -1.29 -8.12 -17.25
N PHE A 59 -0.58 -8.23 -18.36
CA PHE A 59 0.39 -7.24 -18.78
C PHE A 59 0.26 -6.94 -20.28
N ARG A 60 0.45 -5.66 -20.62
CA ARG A 60 0.47 -5.14 -21.98
C ARG A 60 1.63 -4.17 -22.12
N GLY A 61 2.63 -4.49 -22.93
CA GLY A 61 3.79 -3.61 -23.12
C GLY A 61 4.72 -4.06 -24.24
N LEU A 62 5.93 -3.49 -24.26
CA LEU A 62 6.92 -3.74 -25.33
C LEU A 62 7.22 -5.22 -25.49
N VAL A 63 7.38 -5.95 -24.38
CA VAL A 63 7.72 -7.39 -24.39
C VAL A 63 6.57 -8.28 -24.89
N THR A 64 5.32 -7.80 -24.88
CA THR A 64 4.17 -8.53 -25.41
C THR A 64 3.73 -8.03 -26.79
N GLY A 65 4.49 -7.11 -27.40
CA GLY A 65 4.08 -6.45 -28.65
C GLY A 65 2.78 -5.67 -28.49
N PHE A 66 2.54 -5.11 -27.30
CA PHE A 66 1.31 -4.41 -26.91
C PHE A 66 0.02 -5.26 -26.96
N VAL A 67 0.15 -6.59 -26.98
CA VAL A 67 -0.97 -7.51 -26.78
C VAL A 67 -1.13 -7.79 -25.29
N GLU A 68 -2.37 -7.78 -24.79
CA GLU A 68 -2.66 -8.16 -23.40
C GLU A 68 -2.42 -9.66 -23.20
N MET A 69 -1.65 -10.00 -22.17
CA MET A 69 -1.35 -11.39 -21.81
C MET A 69 -1.52 -11.60 -20.32
N ASN A 70 -2.12 -12.73 -19.93
CA ASN A 70 -2.08 -13.17 -18.53
C ASN A 70 -0.66 -13.63 -18.20
N ILE A 71 -0.09 -13.10 -17.12
CA ILE A 71 1.32 -13.30 -16.77
C ILE A 71 1.53 -13.95 -15.41
N ALA A 72 0.62 -13.76 -14.44
CA ALA A 72 0.79 -14.27 -13.09
C ALA A 72 -0.54 -14.47 -12.37
N LYS A 73 -0.53 -15.32 -11.36
CA LYS A 73 -1.60 -15.49 -10.39
C LYS A 73 -1.13 -14.83 -9.09
N MET A 74 -2.02 -14.08 -8.45
CA MET A 74 -1.78 -13.52 -7.13
C MET A 74 -2.87 -14.00 -6.17
N THR A 75 -2.49 -14.49 -5.00
CA THR A 75 -3.41 -14.84 -3.91
C THR A 75 -3.08 -13.98 -2.71
N MET A 76 -4.07 -13.34 -2.11
CA MET A 76 -3.94 -12.63 -0.84
C MET A 76 -4.84 -13.32 0.18
N ALA A 77 -4.32 -13.63 1.36
CA ALA A 77 -5.06 -14.29 2.41
C ALA A 77 -4.81 -13.61 3.76
N VAL A 78 -5.86 -13.40 4.54
CA VAL A 78 -5.76 -12.99 5.94
C VAL A 78 -5.84 -14.26 6.79
N GLU A 79 -4.96 -14.44 7.77
CA GLU A 79 -4.99 -15.62 8.64
C GLU A 79 -6.32 -15.71 9.42
N GLN A 80 -6.72 -16.94 9.77
CA GLN A 80 -7.96 -17.19 10.52
C GLN A 80 -7.85 -16.77 11.99
N GLU A 81 -6.63 -16.75 12.51
CA GLU A 81 -6.30 -16.35 13.87
C GLU A 81 -5.41 -15.12 13.83
N MET A 82 -5.49 -14.29 14.88
CA MET A 82 -4.59 -13.16 15.02
C MET A 82 -3.20 -13.66 15.42
N GLY A 83 -2.17 -13.13 14.77
CA GLY A 83 -0.80 -13.23 15.24
C GLY A 83 -0.53 -12.29 16.41
N ARG A 84 0.73 -12.26 16.85
CA ARG A 84 1.22 -11.29 17.83
C ARG A 84 2.61 -10.82 17.44
N VAL A 85 2.86 -9.53 17.64
CA VAL A 85 4.20 -8.94 17.57
C VAL A 85 4.49 -8.27 18.90
N ASP A 86 5.43 -8.85 19.65
CA ASP A 86 5.62 -8.56 21.07
C ASP A 86 4.28 -8.70 21.83
N GLU A 87 3.79 -7.62 22.44
CA GLU A 87 2.52 -7.60 23.16
C GLU A 87 1.31 -7.17 22.30
N ASN A 88 1.52 -6.81 21.04
CA ASN A 88 0.46 -6.28 20.18
C ASN A 88 -0.24 -7.41 19.39
N PRO A 89 -1.57 -7.54 19.47
CA PRO A 89 -2.32 -8.42 18.59
C PRO A 89 -2.19 -7.93 17.15
N ALA A 90 -1.96 -8.85 16.22
CA ALA A 90 -1.69 -8.53 14.84
C ALA A 90 -2.60 -9.28 13.87
N ILE A 91 -3.14 -8.56 12.88
CA ILE A 91 -3.74 -9.15 11.69
C ILE A 91 -2.60 -9.55 10.77
N VAL A 92 -2.54 -10.83 10.41
CA VAL A 92 -1.51 -11.36 9.52
C VAL A 92 -2.11 -11.54 8.13
N THR A 93 -1.47 -10.95 7.13
CA THR A 93 -1.88 -11.08 5.73
C THR A 93 -0.72 -11.58 4.88
N ASP A 94 -0.95 -12.67 4.17
CA ASP A 94 -0.05 -13.27 3.21
C ASP A 94 -0.46 -12.88 1.78
N LEU A 95 0.52 -12.57 0.95
CA LEU A 95 0.38 -12.36 -0.48
C LEU A 95 1.37 -13.26 -1.19
N HIS A 96 0.86 -14.10 -2.08
CA HIS A 96 1.63 -14.97 -2.94
C HIS A 96 1.42 -14.56 -4.38
N LEU A 97 2.48 -14.37 -5.14
CA LEU A 97 2.43 -14.12 -6.58
C LEU A 97 3.33 -15.11 -7.30
N THR A 98 2.81 -15.71 -8.37
CA THR A 98 3.53 -16.72 -9.15
C THR A 98 3.20 -16.64 -10.64
N THR A 99 4.24 -16.80 -11.47
CA THR A 99 4.12 -16.95 -12.93
C THR A 99 3.92 -18.41 -13.37
N GLU A 100 4.01 -19.38 -12.45
CA GLU A 100 4.01 -20.83 -12.73
C GLU A 100 2.89 -21.30 -13.66
N PRO A 101 1.62 -20.87 -13.48
CA PRO A 101 0.54 -21.34 -14.33
C PRO A 101 0.60 -20.79 -15.76
N TYR A 102 1.45 -19.79 -16.04
CA TYR A 102 1.49 -19.02 -17.29
C TYR A 102 2.75 -19.33 -18.08
N ARG A 103 2.75 -20.46 -18.80
CA ARG A 103 3.91 -21.00 -19.55
C ARG A 103 4.74 -19.95 -20.30
N LYS A 104 4.10 -19.03 -21.03
CA LYS A 104 4.82 -17.98 -21.79
C LYS A 104 5.57 -17.01 -20.88
N ALA A 105 4.95 -16.57 -19.79
CA ALA A 105 5.58 -15.68 -18.82
C ALA A 105 6.66 -16.41 -18.03
N GLU A 106 6.37 -17.62 -17.56
CA GLU A 106 7.30 -18.48 -16.82
C GLU A 106 8.59 -18.76 -17.61
N MET A 107 8.50 -18.98 -18.92
CA MET A 107 9.67 -19.18 -19.78
C MET A 107 10.58 -17.94 -19.89
N ILE A 108 10.01 -16.74 -19.78
CA ILE A 108 10.76 -15.48 -19.94
C ILE A 108 11.32 -15.04 -18.59
N TYR A 109 10.48 -15.08 -17.56
CA TYR A 109 10.80 -14.53 -16.24
C TYR A 109 10.02 -15.28 -15.14
N PRO A 110 10.55 -16.41 -14.62
CA PRO A 110 9.94 -17.11 -13.52
C PRO A 110 10.03 -16.26 -12.24
N VAL A 111 8.89 -16.00 -11.63
CA VAL A 111 8.78 -15.21 -10.39
C VAL A 111 7.96 -15.99 -9.38
N ARG A 112 8.46 -16.05 -8.14
CA ARG A 112 7.71 -16.42 -6.95
C ARG A 112 7.94 -15.33 -5.92
N LEU A 113 6.89 -14.61 -5.56
CA LEU A 113 6.92 -13.60 -4.51
C LEU A 113 6.02 -14.09 -3.38
N HIS A 114 6.55 -14.10 -2.16
CA HIS A 114 5.78 -14.25 -0.94
C HIS A 114 6.01 -12.99 -0.09
N TYR A 115 4.93 -12.32 0.26
CA TYR A 115 4.96 -11.12 1.07
C TYR A 115 3.99 -11.32 2.23
N ARG A 116 4.47 -11.19 3.46
CA ARG A 116 3.68 -11.40 4.67
C ARG A 116 3.78 -10.17 5.56
N SER A 117 2.64 -9.59 5.94
CA SER A 117 2.58 -8.40 6.79
C SER A 117 1.81 -8.67 8.07
N TRP A 118 2.32 -8.13 9.17
CA TRP A 118 1.70 -8.11 10.50
C TRP A 118 1.27 -6.68 10.81
N LEU A 119 -0.04 -6.47 10.92
CA LEU A 119 -0.64 -5.18 11.16
C LEU A 119 -1.21 -5.13 12.57
N ASP A 120 -0.97 -4.05 13.31
CA ASP A 120 -1.62 -3.80 14.60
C ASP A 120 -3.15 -3.89 14.43
N ALA A 121 -3.80 -4.79 15.19
CA ALA A 121 -5.22 -5.09 14.99
C ALA A 121 -6.15 -3.91 15.30
N ASP A 122 -5.72 -2.97 16.15
CA ASP A 122 -6.52 -1.82 16.57
C ASP A 122 -6.26 -0.61 15.69
N LYS A 123 -4.99 -0.35 15.37
CA LYS A 123 -4.55 0.87 14.65
C LYS A 123 -4.39 0.66 13.15
N LEU A 124 -4.23 -0.59 12.71
CA LEU A 124 -3.90 -0.97 11.33
C LEU A 124 -2.60 -0.34 10.81
N HIS A 125 -1.65 -0.08 11.71
CA HIS A 125 -0.29 0.29 11.34
C HIS A 125 0.56 -0.97 11.15
N PRO A 126 1.51 -0.98 10.21
CA PRO A 126 2.41 -2.11 10.07
C PRO A 126 3.29 -2.24 11.30
N LEU A 127 3.54 -3.48 11.73
CA LEU A 127 4.51 -3.81 12.77
C LEU A 127 5.75 -4.43 12.12
N ILE A 128 5.51 -5.41 11.25
CA ILE A 128 6.56 -6.15 10.51
C ILE A 128 6.02 -6.49 9.12
N ALA A 129 6.88 -6.50 8.12
CA ALA A 129 6.62 -7.18 6.85
C ALA A 129 7.84 -7.98 6.39
N VAL A 130 7.62 -9.18 5.87
CA VAL A 130 8.64 -10.05 5.29
C VAL A 130 8.33 -10.22 3.81
N LYS A 131 9.35 -10.17 2.98
CA LYS A 131 9.25 -10.34 1.53
C LYS A 131 10.34 -11.29 1.05
N SER A 132 9.90 -12.44 0.56
CA SER A 132 10.73 -13.40 -0.17
C SER A 132 10.45 -13.28 -1.66
N LEU A 133 11.48 -12.99 -2.45
CA LEU A 133 11.41 -12.93 -3.90
C LEU A 133 12.39 -13.92 -4.51
N LYS A 134 11.85 -14.93 -5.17
CA LYS A 134 12.60 -15.90 -5.95
C LYS A 134 12.41 -15.66 -7.44
N THR A 135 13.51 -15.35 -8.10
CA THR A 135 13.62 -15.28 -9.56
C THR A 135 14.72 -16.24 -10.01
N ARG A 136 15.82 -15.74 -10.60
CA ARG A 136 17.08 -16.50 -10.74
C ARG A 136 17.85 -16.56 -9.42
N GLU A 137 17.66 -15.55 -8.58
CA GLU A 137 18.20 -15.42 -7.24
C GLU A 137 17.05 -15.39 -6.24
N GLU A 138 17.36 -15.76 -5.01
CA GLU A 138 16.44 -15.67 -3.88
C GLU A 138 16.86 -14.48 -3.01
N LYS A 139 15.93 -13.56 -2.78
CA LYS A 139 16.13 -12.35 -1.98
C LYS A 139 15.11 -12.31 -0.88
N GLU A 140 15.59 -12.06 0.33
CA GLU A 140 14.76 -11.88 1.52
C GLU A 140 14.89 -10.45 1.99
N GLU A 141 13.77 -9.85 2.34
CA GLU A 141 13.69 -8.51 2.91
C GLU A 141 12.78 -8.56 4.15
N LEU A 142 13.18 -7.84 5.19
CA LEU A 142 12.42 -7.64 6.42
C LEU A 142 12.26 -6.13 6.64
N LEU A 143 11.03 -5.68 6.75
CA LEU A 143 10.66 -4.34 7.18
C LEU A 143 10.19 -4.42 8.62
N TRP A 144 10.76 -3.59 9.50
CA TRP A 144 10.36 -3.50 10.90
C TRP A 144 10.03 -2.05 11.25
N PHE A 145 8.86 -1.83 11.85
CA PHE A 145 8.35 -0.51 12.19
C PHE A 145 8.36 -0.33 13.72
N ASP A 146 9.41 0.27 14.26
CA ASP A 146 9.52 0.59 15.68
C ASP A 146 8.80 1.92 15.96
N HIS A 147 7.49 1.82 16.21
CA HIS A 147 6.65 2.98 16.55
C HIS A 147 7.02 3.62 17.90
N SER A 148 7.75 2.91 18.78
CA SER A 148 8.19 3.46 20.06
C SER A 148 9.36 4.44 19.88
N GLN A 149 10.24 4.12 18.94
CA GLN A 149 11.36 4.99 18.55
C GLN A 149 11.00 5.95 17.42
N GLY A 150 9.89 5.70 16.72
CA GLY A 150 9.51 6.47 15.55
C GLY A 150 10.43 6.20 14.37
N GLU A 151 10.87 4.95 14.19
CA GLU A 151 11.83 4.52 13.17
C GLU A 151 11.29 3.33 12.37
N ALA A 152 11.67 3.25 11.10
CA ALA A 152 11.44 2.10 10.24
C ALA A 152 12.78 1.55 9.74
N TYR A 153 12.96 0.25 9.85
CA TYR A 153 14.18 -0.48 9.50
C TYR A 153 13.93 -1.40 8.32
N HIS A 154 14.92 -1.51 7.44
CA HIS A 154 14.94 -2.48 6.36
C HIS A 154 16.19 -3.34 6.48
N TYR A 155 15.97 -4.64 6.54
CA TYR A 155 17.01 -5.65 6.47
C TYR A 155 16.83 -6.44 5.18
N GLN A 156 17.93 -6.81 4.53
CA GLN A 156 17.88 -7.61 3.30
C GLN A 156 19.01 -8.64 3.30
N SER A 157 18.80 -9.75 2.58
CA SER A 157 19.85 -10.71 2.30
C SER A 157 20.79 -10.18 1.20
N GLY A 158 22.09 -10.39 1.36
CA GLY A 158 23.11 -10.06 0.34
C GLY A 158 24.12 -9.00 0.77
N GLU A 159 24.79 -8.38 -0.23
CA GLU A 159 25.96 -7.53 0.00
C GLU A 159 25.61 -6.18 0.66
N LEU A 160 26.36 -5.91 1.73
CA LEU A 160 26.35 -4.68 2.53
C LEU A 160 26.53 -3.44 1.65
N GLN A 161 25.60 -2.49 1.74
CA GLN A 161 25.98 -1.10 1.51
C GLN A 161 26.73 -0.61 2.75
N ALA A 162 27.93 -0.06 2.55
CA ALA A 162 28.82 0.40 3.61
C ALA A 162 28.09 1.34 4.59
N GLY A 163 27.75 0.85 5.78
CA GLY A 163 27.07 1.68 6.77
C GLY A 163 26.72 1.00 8.09
N SER A 164 26.18 -0.22 8.07
CA SER A 164 25.83 -0.93 9.31
C SER A 164 25.79 -2.45 9.13
N ASN A 165 26.42 -3.18 10.05
CA ASN A 165 26.30 -4.64 10.17
C ASN A 165 25.27 -5.04 11.24
N SER A 166 24.33 -4.14 11.57
CA SER A 166 23.27 -4.45 12.53
C SER A 166 22.34 -5.52 11.95
N ARG A 167 22.01 -6.49 12.79
CA ARG A 167 21.04 -7.54 12.51
C ARG A 167 19.68 -7.16 13.07
N PRO A 168 18.59 -7.77 12.59
CA PRO A 168 17.29 -7.53 13.19
C PRO A 168 17.25 -8.03 14.65
N PRO A 169 16.40 -7.44 15.51
CA PRO A 169 16.22 -7.90 16.88
C PRO A 169 15.80 -9.37 16.95
N LYS A 170 16.45 -10.17 17.81
CA LYS A 170 16.23 -11.63 17.90
C LYS A 170 14.80 -12.03 18.25
N ASN A 171 14.06 -11.20 18.98
CA ASN A 171 12.65 -11.45 19.30
C ASN A 171 11.76 -11.52 18.06
N LEU A 172 12.17 -10.89 16.95
CA LEU A 172 11.42 -10.90 15.71
C LEU A 172 11.57 -12.22 14.92
N GLN A 173 12.64 -12.99 15.14
CA GLN A 173 12.91 -14.24 14.39
C GLN A 173 11.78 -15.26 14.54
N GLY A 174 11.25 -15.43 15.76
CA GLY A 174 10.16 -16.37 16.02
C GLY A 174 8.83 -15.96 15.39
N ILE A 175 8.69 -14.69 14.99
CA ILE A 175 7.47 -14.14 14.40
C ILE A 175 7.50 -14.32 12.88
N THR A 176 8.64 -14.06 12.24
CA THR A 176 8.76 -13.97 10.78
C THR A 176 8.71 -15.31 10.06
N ALA A 177 8.82 -16.43 10.78
CA ALA A 177 8.92 -17.79 10.24
C ALA A 177 10.07 -17.98 9.23
N LEU A 178 11.08 -17.11 9.26
CA LEU A 178 12.30 -17.26 8.47
C LEU A 178 13.16 -18.38 9.05
N SER A 179 13.83 -19.14 8.18
CA SER A 179 14.80 -20.15 8.64
C SER A 179 16.00 -19.49 9.32
N ASP A 180 16.73 -20.24 10.15
CA ASP A 180 17.96 -19.74 10.80
C ASP A 180 18.98 -19.22 9.77
N GLU A 181 19.11 -19.90 8.63
CA GLU A 181 20.00 -19.48 7.54
C GLU A 181 19.53 -18.15 6.93
N GLN A 182 18.24 -18.03 6.60
CA GLN A 182 17.68 -16.78 6.06
C GLN A 182 17.87 -15.63 7.06
N TRP A 183 17.60 -15.87 8.34
CA TRP A 183 17.72 -14.88 9.40
C TRP A 183 19.15 -14.38 9.59
N GLU A 184 20.12 -15.29 9.64
CA GLU A 184 21.54 -14.96 9.84
C GLU A 184 22.14 -14.18 8.66
N ASN A 185 21.52 -14.29 7.48
CA ASN A 185 21.90 -13.56 6.27
C ASN A 185 21.26 -12.16 6.17
N LEU A 186 20.32 -11.80 7.03
CA LEU A 186 19.71 -10.46 7.04
C LEU A 186 20.65 -9.43 7.66
N LEU A 187 20.92 -8.36 6.90
CA LEU A 187 21.72 -7.22 7.32
C LEU A 187 20.95 -5.92 7.10
N GLN A 188 21.07 -4.97 8.02
CA GLN A 188 20.39 -3.68 7.91
C GLN A 188 20.90 -2.92 6.69
N ALA A 189 20.00 -2.68 5.73
CA ALA A 189 20.27 -1.89 4.54
C ALA A 189 19.96 -0.40 4.77
N HIS A 190 18.81 -0.13 5.40
CA HIS A 190 18.32 1.22 5.60
C HIS A 190 17.63 1.39 6.95
N GLN A 191 17.61 2.62 7.42
CA GLN A 191 16.84 3.09 8.56
C GLN A 191 16.31 4.47 8.22
N VAL A 192 15.02 4.70 8.48
CA VAL A 192 14.36 5.97 8.20
C VAL A 192 13.54 6.38 9.42
N SER A 193 13.71 7.61 9.86
CA SER A 193 12.86 8.19 10.88
C SER A 193 11.48 8.47 10.31
N ILE A 194 10.45 7.88 10.93
CA ILE A 194 9.06 8.10 10.54
C ILE A 194 8.46 9.30 11.29
N GLY A 195 9.08 9.79 12.37
CA GLY A 195 8.80 11.12 12.94
C GLY A 195 7.33 11.39 13.31
N GLY A 196 6.56 10.35 13.64
CA GLY A 196 5.12 10.44 13.89
C GLY A 196 4.25 10.54 12.62
N ILE A 197 4.86 10.51 11.43
CA ILE A 197 4.18 10.33 10.15
C ILE A 197 3.78 8.85 10.03
N GLU A 198 2.56 8.59 9.57
CA GLU A 198 2.09 7.24 9.27
C GLU A 198 2.93 6.66 8.11
N ALA A 199 3.72 5.63 8.38
CA ALA A 199 4.47 4.89 7.38
C ALA A 199 3.85 3.50 7.21
N LEU A 200 3.22 3.26 6.07
CA LEU A 200 2.54 2.00 5.77
C LEU A 200 3.42 1.11 4.90
N ASP A 201 3.35 -0.21 5.10
CA ASP A 201 3.77 -1.16 4.08
C ASP A 201 2.65 -1.30 3.01
N TYR A 202 2.92 -1.94 1.87
CA TYR A 202 1.94 -2.02 0.77
C TYR A 202 0.63 -2.72 1.15
N ILE A 203 0.69 -3.77 1.98
CA ILE A 203 -0.50 -4.49 2.46
C ILE A 203 -1.22 -3.64 3.51
N SER A 204 -0.48 -3.03 4.44
CA SER A 204 -1.07 -2.08 5.42
C SER A 204 -1.77 -0.92 4.75
N PHE A 205 -1.18 -0.38 3.68
CA PHE A 205 -1.81 0.65 2.88
C PHE A 205 -3.17 0.21 2.32
N LEU A 206 -3.24 -1.00 1.75
CA LEU A 206 -4.49 -1.52 1.21
C LEU A 206 -5.55 -1.70 2.31
N HIS A 207 -5.21 -2.31 3.44
CA HIS A 207 -6.14 -2.50 4.56
C HIS A 207 -6.58 -1.17 5.19
N ARG A 208 -5.67 -0.20 5.26
CA ARG A 208 -5.98 1.16 5.70
C ARG A 208 -6.97 1.86 4.76
N LEU A 209 -6.78 1.72 3.45
CA LEU A 209 -7.70 2.24 2.45
C LEU A 209 -9.08 1.58 2.53
N ARG A 210 -9.13 0.27 2.83
CA ARG A 210 -10.36 -0.50 3.00
C ARG A 210 -11.14 -0.13 4.25
N SER A 211 -10.46 0.17 5.36
CA SER A 211 -11.11 0.51 6.64
C SER A 211 -11.64 1.94 6.72
N MET A 212 -11.21 2.83 5.84
CA MET A 212 -11.61 4.24 5.90
C MET A 212 -12.93 4.56 5.18
N PRO A 213 -13.69 5.56 5.66
CA PRO A 213 -14.87 6.05 4.96
C PRO A 213 -14.45 6.80 3.69
N LEU A 214 -14.45 6.09 2.56
CA LEU A 214 -14.22 6.63 1.23
C LEU A 214 -15.41 7.50 0.79
N LYS A 215 -15.11 8.67 0.24
CA LYS A 215 -16.09 9.61 -0.32
C LYS A 215 -15.55 10.20 -1.62
N SER A 216 -16.38 10.22 -2.65
CA SER A 216 -16.03 10.81 -3.95
C SER A 216 -15.60 12.28 -3.79
N GLY A 217 -14.58 12.69 -4.53
CA GLY A 217 -13.98 14.03 -4.49
C GLY A 217 -13.03 14.28 -3.32
N LYS A 218 -12.91 13.34 -2.36
CA LYS A 218 -11.96 13.47 -1.24
C LYS A 218 -10.54 13.22 -1.72
N GLN A 219 -9.62 14.06 -1.25
CA GLN A 219 -8.18 13.83 -1.34
C GLN A 219 -7.64 13.34 -0.01
N ILE A 220 -6.77 12.34 -0.05
CA ILE A 220 -6.19 11.70 1.12
C ILE A 220 -4.70 11.58 0.88
N ASN A 221 -3.89 11.89 1.88
CA ASN A 221 -2.45 11.73 1.83
C ASN A 221 -2.07 10.50 2.63
N PHE A 222 -1.17 9.69 2.09
CA PHE A 222 -0.55 8.58 2.78
C PHE A 222 0.95 8.63 2.60
N SER A 223 1.68 8.01 3.51
CA SER A 223 3.08 7.68 3.28
C SER A 223 3.29 6.18 3.37
N THR A 224 4.09 5.63 2.47
CA THR A 224 4.50 4.22 2.53
C THR A 224 6.00 4.11 2.67
N PHE A 225 6.47 3.10 3.40
CA PHE A 225 7.89 2.76 3.45
C PHE A 225 8.19 1.63 2.46
N ASN A 226 9.07 1.88 1.50
CA ASN A 226 9.43 0.90 0.48
C ASN A 226 10.69 0.08 0.82
N GLY A 227 11.20 0.21 2.05
CA GLY A 227 12.47 -0.36 2.50
C GLY A 227 13.64 0.62 2.43
N LYS A 228 13.59 1.62 1.56
CA LYS A 228 14.66 2.61 1.40
C LYS A 228 14.28 3.99 1.90
N GLU A 229 13.07 4.43 1.57
CA GLU A 229 12.59 5.78 1.87
C GLU A 229 11.07 5.81 2.07
N LEU A 230 10.58 6.95 2.56
CA LEU A 230 9.15 7.23 2.68
C LEU A 230 8.64 7.88 1.40
N ASN A 231 7.72 7.19 0.74
CA ASN A 231 7.02 7.70 -0.44
C ASN A 231 5.72 8.34 0.00
N ALA A 232 5.49 9.60 -0.39
CA ALA A 232 4.22 10.27 -0.18
C ALA A 232 3.28 10.01 -1.36
N TYR A 233 2.02 9.69 -1.08
CA TYR A 233 0.99 9.49 -2.09
C TYR A 233 -0.16 10.45 -1.90
N LEU A 234 -0.57 11.11 -2.98
CA LEU A 234 -1.86 11.77 -3.07
C LEU A 234 -2.88 10.80 -3.65
N VAL A 235 -3.99 10.64 -2.95
CA VAL A 235 -5.06 9.73 -3.32
C VAL A 235 -6.32 10.52 -3.62
N LYS A 236 -6.90 10.32 -4.81
CA LYS A 236 -8.21 10.85 -5.19
C LYS A 236 -9.20 9.71 -5.27
N VAL A 237 -10.34 9.88 -4.60
CA VAL A 237 -11.43 8.93 -4.65
C VAL A 237 -12.51 9.45 -5.59
N ASP A 238 -12.91 8.64 -6.55
CA ASP A 238 -14.07 8.85 -7.40
C ASP A 238 -15.02 7.64 -7.21
N GLN A 239 -16.30 7.82 -7.55
CA GLN A 239 -17.26 6.73 -7.59
C GLN A 239 -17.60 6.44 -9.06
N GLU A 240 -17.45 5.18 -9.46
CA GLU A 240 -17.80 4.75 -10.81
C GLU A 240 -18.43 3.36 -10.80
N ARG A 241 -18.94 2.93 -11.95
CA ARG A 241 -19.43 1.56 -12.12
C ARG A 241 -18.38 0.75 -12.85
N LEU A 242 -17.89 -0.31 -12.23
CA LEU A 242 -16.99 -1.24 -12.87
C LEU A 242 -17.82 -2.15 -13.80
N VAL A 243 -17.68 -1.92 -15.11
CA VAL A 243 -18.35 -2.70 -16.15
C VAL A 243 -17.34 -3.63 -16.84
N ARG A 244 -17.44 -4.94 -16.62
CA ARG A 244 -16.55 -5.94 -17.25
C ARG A 244 -17.20 -7.32 -17.32
N ALA A 245 -17.27 -7.92 -18.51
CA ALA A 245 -17.70 -9.32 -18.68
C ALA A 245 -18.97 -9.68 -17.88
N GLY A 246 -20.02 -8.85 -17.98
CA GLY A 246 -21.26 -9.03 -17.24
C GLY A 246 -21.27 -8.42 -15.82
N TRP A 247 -20.11 -8.09 -15.25
CA TRP A 247 -20.05 -7.31 -14.01
C TRP A 247 -20.50 -5.88 -14.29
N ASN A 248 -21.40 -5.39 -13.47
CA ASN A 248 -21.82 -4.00 -13.47
C ASN A 248 -22.07 -3.60 -12.01
N ARG A 249 -21.00 -3.28 -11.28
CA ARG A 249 -21.08 -2.97 -9.85
C ARG A 249 -20.62 -1.54 -9.56
N PRO A 250 -21.29 -0.83 -8.65
CA PRO A 250 -20.72 0.40 -8.12
C PRO A 250 -19.42 0.09 -7.37
N ALA A 251 -18.42 0.94 -7.56
CA ALA A 251 -17.10 0.79 -7.01
C ALA A 251 -16.51 2.18 -6.69
N PHE A 252 -15.64 2.23 -5.70
CA PHE A 252 -14.76 3.36 -5.50
C PHE A 252 -13.52 3.18 -6.38
N ARG A 253 -13.30 4.11 -7.31
CA ARG A 253 -12.02 4.21 -7.99
C ARG A 253 -11.11 5.11 -7.18
N VAL A 254 -10.03 4.53 -6.71
CA VAL A 254 -9.00 5.19 -5.92
C VAL A 254 -7.79 5.37 -6.82
N ARG A 255 -7.54 6.60 -7.23
CA ARG A 255 -6.39 6.96 -8.05
C ARG A 255 -5.28 7.53 -7.18
N MET A 256 -4.07 7.02 -7.37
CA MET A 256 -2.91 7.35 -6.57
C MET A 256 -1.80 7.91 -7.46
N TRP A 257 -1.16 8.97 -6.97
CA TRP A 257 0.07 9.51 -7.53
C TRP A 257 1.11 9.59 -6.44
N GLU A 258 2.32 9.16 -6.74
CA GLU A 258 3.47 9.49 -5.92
C GLU A 258 3.71 11.00 -5.98
N VAL A 259 4.08 11.59 -4.86
CA VAL A 259 4.32 13.02 -4.73
C VAL A 259 5.74 13.21 -4.27
N ASP A 260 6.49 13.99 -5.05
CA ASP A 260 7.82 14.43 -4.67
C ASP A 260 7.74 15.27 -3.38
N SER A 261 8.47 14.85 -2.35
CA SER A 261 8.35 15.42 -1.01
C SER A 261 8.86 16.86 -0.92
N GLU A 262 9.78 17.26 -1.80
CA GLU A 262 10.37 18.61 -1.82
C GLU A 262 9.51 19.61 -2.61
N SER A 263 9.07 19.21 -3.81
CA SER A 263 8.37 20.08 -4.76
C SER A 263 6.84 19.98 -4.70
N GLY A 264 6.31 18.92 -4.08
CA GLY A 264 4.88 18.61 -4.06
C GLY A 264 4.31 18.24 -5.43
N ARG A 265 5.16 18.01 -6.43
CA ARG A 265 4.75 17.65 -7.80
C ARG A 265 4.34 16.18 -7.82
N LYS A 266 3.26 15.90 -8.56
CA LYS A 266 2.82 14.53 -8.83
C LYS A 266 3.82 13.89 -9.80
N GLY A 267 4.25 12.67 -9.48
CA GLY A 267 4.96 11.82 -10.41
C GLY A 267 4.08 11.39 -11.58
N ASP A 268 4.73 10.93 -12.65
CA ASP A 268 4.06 10.43 -13.86
C ASP A 268 3.44 9.04 -13.66
N ASP A 269 3.92 8.31 -12.67
CA ASP A 269 3.44 6.98 -12.35
C ASP A 269 2.08 7.04 -11.63
N MET A 270 1.12 6.33 -12.20
CA MET A 270 -0.26 6.30 -11.71
C MET A 270 -0.68 4.87 -11.39
N VAL A 271 -1.34 4.71 -10.25
CA VAL A 271 -2.03 3.48 -9.86
C VAL A 271 -3.51 3.79 -9.67
N ASP A 272 -4.39 3.03 -10.32
CA ASP A 272 -5.82 3.03 -10.05
C ASP A 272 -6.18 1.72 -9.33
N LEU A 273 -6.91 1.83 -8.23
CA LEU A 273 -7.52 0.71 -7.50
C LEU A 273 -9.04 0.82 -7.59
N TRP A 274 -9.74 -0.29 -7.77
CA TRP A 274 -11.19 -0.34 -7.70
C TRP A 274 -11.60 -1.17 -6.50
N LEU A 275 -12.22 -0.53 -5.52
CA LEU A 275 -12.75 -1.17 -4.33
C LEU A 275 -14.26 -1.31 -4.44
N SER A 276 -14.85 -2.39 -3.93
CA SER A 276 -16.31 -2.50 -3.80
C SER A 276 -16.86 -1.34 -2.96
N ASP A 277 -18.11 -0.94 -3.21
CA ASP A 277 -18.77 0.15 -2.46
C ASP A 277 -19.56 -0.33 -1.23
N ASP A 278 -19.41 -1.61 -0.88
CA ASP A 278 -19.88 -2.23 0.36
C ASP A 278 -18.88 -2.11 1.52
N ASN A 279 -19.28 -2.51 2.72
CA ASN A 279 -18.46 -2.36 3.93
C ASN A 279 -17.17 -3.21 3.93
N GLU A 280 -17.01 -4.16 3.00
CA GLU A 280 -15.83 -5.02 2.89
C GLU A 280 -14.72 -4.37 2.06
N ARG A 281 -15.10 -3.44 1.15
CA ARG A 281 -14.19 -2.70 0.27
C ARG A 281 -13.20 -3.62 -0.45
N LEU A 282 -13.66 -4.76 -0.95
CA LEU A 282 -12.85 -5.74 -1.65
C LEU A 282 -12.13 -5.07 -2.83
N LEU A 283 -10.84 -5.34 -2.98
CA LEU A 283 -10.09 -4.92 -4.16
C LEU A 283 -10.53 -5.75 -5.36
N LEU A 284 -11.33 -5.15 -6.23
CA LEU A 284 -11.91 -5.82 -7.41
C LEU A 284 -10.95 -5.82 -8.59
N ARG A 285 -10.17 -4.75 -8.71
CA ARG A 285 -9.23 -4.52 -9.81
C ARG A 285 -8.15 -3.55 -9.37
N PHE A 286 -6.96 -3.70 -9.91
CA PHE A 286 -5.95 -2.65 -9.89
C PHE A 286 -5.30 -2.50 -11.28
N TYR A 287 -4.83 -1.30 -11.56
CA TYR A 287 -4.16 -0.95 -12.79
C TYR A 287 -2.97 -0.06 -12.48
N ALA A 288 -1.82 -0.38 -13.03
CA ALA A 288 -0.61 0.42 -12.92
C ALA A 288 0.01 0.60 -14.32
N GLU A 289 0.27 1.85 -14.69
CA GLU A 289 0.95 2.19 -15.94
C GLU A 289 2.37 2.66 -15.64
N ARG A 290 3.34 2.15 -16.40
CA ARG A 290 4.76 2.50 -16.31
C ARG A 290 5.31 2.67 -17.73
N ALA A 291 6.50 3.26 -17.85
CA ALA A 291 7.14 3.51 -19.14
C ALA A 291 7.27 2.28 -20.07
N PHE A 292 7.39 1.07 -19.52
CA PHE A 292 7.58 -0.17 -20.29
C PHE A 292 6.27 -0.94 -20.58
N GLY A 293 5.14 -0.50 -20.03
CA GLY A 293 3.84 -1.15 -20.22
C GLY A 293 2.89 -0.93 -19.06
N ALA A 294 1.73 -1.56 -19.15
CA ALA A 294 0.70 -1.52 -18.14
C ALA A 294 0.45 -2.91 -17.56
N MET A 295 0.22 -2.95 -16.25
CA MET A 295 -0.21 -4.12 -15.51
C MET A 295 -1.64 -3.93 -15.02
N GLU A 296 -2.44 -4.98 -15.12
CA GLU A 296 -3.80 -5.02 -14.59
C GLU A 296 -3.96 -6.28 -13.74
N GLY A 297 -4.43 -6.13 -12.50
CA GLY A 297 -4.88 -7.25 -11.68
C GLY A 297 -6.39 -7.26 -11.56
N ILE A 298 -7.00 -8.44 -11.62
CA ILE A 298 -8.44 -8.63 -11.61
C ILE A 298 -8.78 -9.69 -10.60
N LEU A 299 -9.71 -9.40 -9.69
CA LEU A 299 -10.23 -10.37 -8.75
C LEU A 299 -10.99 -11.46 -9.51
N GLU A 300 -10.55 -12.71 -9.37
CA GLU A 300 -11.21 -13.89 -9.93
C GLU A 300 -12.19 -14.48 -8.90
N THR A 301 -11.71 -14.65 -7.66
CA THR A 301 -12.49 -15.23 -6.57
C THR A 301 -12.16 -14.55 -5.25
N GLY A 302 -13.14 -14.45 -4.35
CA GLY A 302 -13.00 -13.91 -3.01
C GLY A 302 -13.94 -14.64 -2.05
N ARG A 303 -13.38 -15.24 -0.99
CA ARG A 303 -14.14 -15.94 0.05
C ARG A 303 -13.95 -15.23 1.40
N PRO A 304 -15.01 -14.63 1.97
CA PRO A 304 -15.03 -14.36 3.40
C PRO A 304 -15.29 -15.66 4.17
N THR A 305 -14.54 -15.92 5.23
CA THR A 305 -14.70 -17.09 6.12
C THR A 305 -15.83 -16.88 7.13
N GLY A 306 -16.67 -17.90 7.30
CA GLY A 306 -17.70 -17.96 8.36
C GLY A 306 -19.15 -18.15 7.88
N GLY A 307 -19.42 -18.02 6.58
CA GLY A 307 -20.70 -18.44 6.00
C GLY A 307 -20.73 -19.97 5.85
N LYS A 308 -21.75 -20.64 6.40
CA LYS A 308 -22.07 -22.04 6.07
C LYS A 308 -22.30 -22.16 4.57
N ASP A 309 -21.28 -22.46 3.77
CA ASP A 309 -21.43 -22.81 2.35
C ASP A 309 -22.53 -22.00 1.63
N GLU A 310 -22.66 -20.68 1.92
CA GLU A 310 -23.75 -19.85 1.38
C GLU A 310 -23.52 -19.53 -0.11
N GLY A 311 -22.55 -20.23 -0.69
CA GLY A 311 -21.96 -20.02 -2.00
C GLY A 311 -20.87 -18.95 -1.95
N PHE A 312 -20.12 -18.95 -3.04
CA PHE A 312 -19.29 -17.85 -3.51
C PHE A 312 -19.86 -16.48 -3.13
N SER A 313 -18.99 -15.54 -2.73
CA SER A 313 -19.38 -14.12 -2.70
C SER A 313 -20.05 -13.78 -4.04
N GLU A 314 -20.99 -12.84 -4.06
CA GLU A 314 -21.70 -12.49 -5.30
C GLU A 314 -20.71 -12.10 -6.43
N ALA A 315 -19.58 -11.47 -6.05
CA ALA A 315 -18.42 -11.22 -6.92
C ALA A 315 -17.85 -12.51 -7.54
N THR A 316 -17.77 -13.59 -6.76
CA THR A 316 -17.26 -14.89 -7.20
C THR A 316 -18.30 -15.75 -7.93
N ARG A 317 -19.61 -15.59 -7.66
CA ARG A 317 -20.67 -16.26 -8.45
C ARG A 317 -20.65 -15.79 -9.91
N SER A 318 -20.47 -14.50 -10.14
CA SER A 318 -20.52 -13.90 -11.48
C SER A 318 -19.28 -14.19 -12.33
N SER A 319 -18.08 -14.37 -11.73
CA SER A 319 -16.89 -14.83 -12.47
C SER A 319 -17.00 -16.29 -12.92
N LEU A 320 -17.67 -17.15 -12.13
CA LEU A 320 -17.93 -18.54 -12.51
C LEU A 320 -18.95 -18.69 -13.64
N GLU A 321 -20.02 -17.88 -13.66
CA GLU A 321 -21.02 -17.89 -14.74
C GLU A 321 -20.39 -17.53 -16.10
N THR A 322 -19.41 -16.61 -16.10
CA THR A 322 -18.72 -16.20 -17.33
C THR A 322 -17.71 -17.26 -17.83
N TYR A 323 -17.11 -18.04 -16.93
CA TYR A 323 -16.13 -19.07 -17.30
C TYR A 323 -16.76 -20.41 -17.67
N LEU A 324 -17.99 -20.69 -17.20
CA LEU A 324 -18.68 -21.95 -17.45
C LEU A 324 -19.73 -21.91 -18.57
N GLY A 325 -20.00 -20.73 -19.17
CA GLY A 325 -20.83 -20.61 -20.36
C GLY A 325 -22.26 -21.14 -20.17
N PHE A 326 -22.88 -20.81 -19.04
CA PHE A 326 -24.31 -21.04 -18.80
C PHE A 326 -25.16 -19.83 -19.21
#